data_AF-A0A7V9T137-F1
#
_entry.id   AF-A0A7V9T137-F1
#
_cell.length_a   1.000
_cell.length_b   1.000
_cell.length_c   1.000
_cell.angle_alpha   90.00
_cell.angle_beta   90.00
_cell.angle_gamma   90.00
#
_symmetry.space_group_name_H-M   'P 1'
#
loop_
_entity.id
_entity.type
_entity.pdbx_description
1 polymer ?
#
loop_
_entity_poly.entity_id
_entity_poly.type
_entity_poly.pdbx_seq_one_letter_code
_entity_poly.pdbx_strand_id
1 'polypeptide(L)'
;MKRLTALMLTCAALIGCGSDNGPGGTTLSTQERGALLGALEKAGLLETGAGAYANFVFAQLRSYGTVSLAGATPAAFSATGLQIKLVVTGAPADDNTFVASGLVGWTGLNIGTQTVDQAVSVGFFNHGAGADFPTSATASIGSGNGDGSFYIRATNSTYIATDGELTLTSASFGGSSSCRDVPTVPNIPYTCRVSTGTMQGSFSFNATRERGTGAATFSQPLTTFDVPAVRITLTADASSFAAVAAH
;
A
#
# COMPACT_ATOMS: atom_id res chain seq x y z
N MET A 1 7.67 -9.79 -14.82
CA MET A 1 7.89 -9.09 -13.52
C MET A 1 8.67 -7.78 -13.61
N LYS A 2 9.97 -7.73 -13.97
CA LYS A 2 10.76 -6.45 -13.98
C LYS A 2 10.14 -5.29 -14.78
N ARG A 3 9.43 -5.60 -15.88
CA ARG A 3 8.71 -4.62 -16.71
C ARG A 3 7.41 -4.10 -16.08
N LEU A 4 6.76 -4.90 -15.23
CA LEU A 4 5.58 -4.49 -14.44
C LEU A 4 5.99 -3.56 -13.30
N THR A 5 7.10 -3.87 -12.64
CA THR A 5 7.69 -3.03 -11.59
C THR A 5 8.09 -1.65 -12.15
N ALA A 6 8.66 -1.61 -13.37
CA ALA A 6 8.99 -0.35 -14.04
C ALA A 6 7.77 0.51 -14.39
N LEU A 7 6.67 -0.09 -14.90
CA LEU A 7 5.40 0.62 -15.12
C LEU A 7 4.84 1.18 -13.81
N MET A 8 4.96 0.42 -12.73
CA MET A 8 4.51 0.85 -11.41
C MET A 8 5.38 1.97 -10.82
N LEU A 9 6.70 1.89 -10.96
CA LEU A 9 7.63 2.96 -10.58
C LEU A 9 7.38 4.25 -11.37
N THR A 10 7.02 4.14 -12.66
CA THR A 10 6.75 5.30 -13.53
C THR A 10 5.41 5.94 -13.22
N CYS A 11 4.37 5.15 -12.92
CA CYS A 11 3.07 5.68 -12.52
C CYS A 11 3.06 6.22 -11.08
N ALA A 12 3.91 5.70 -10.19
CA ALA A 12 4.07 6.20 -8.82
C ALA A 12 4.77 7.57 -8.76
N ALA A 13 5.61 7.90 -9.75
CA ALA A 13 6.43 9.11 -9.77
C ALA A 13 5.68 10.42 -10.07
N LEU A 14 4.38 10.38 -10.38
CA LEU A 14 3.71 11.48 -11.10
C LEU A 14 2.28 11.79 -10.63
N ILE A 15 1.79 11.16 -9.57
CA ILE A 15 0.43 11.42 -9.11
C ILE A 15 0.44 12.61 -8.14
N GLY A 16 0.31 13.80 -8.72
CA GLY A 16 0.07 15.05 -8.00
C GLY A 16 -1.43 15.37 -7.94
N CYS A 17 -1.93 15.66 -6.73
CA CYS A 17 -3.16 16.41 -6.45
C CYS A 17 -4.54 15.76 -6.74
N GLY A 18 -4.85 14.61 -6.14
CA GLY A 18 -6.24 14.13 -6.06
C GLY A 18 -7.20 15.06 -5.28
N SER A 19 -8.44 15.20 -5.76
CA SER A 19 -9.58 15.93 -5.16
C SER A 19 -10.56 14.98 -4.43
N ASP A 20 -11.15 15.45 -3.33
CA ASP A 20 -12.04 14.73 -2.40
C ASP A 20 -13.03 13.75 -3.02
N ASN A 21 -12.83 12.44 -2.81
CA ASN A 21 -13.85 11.42 -3.06
C ASN A 21 -13.84 10.25 -2.05
N GLY A 22 -13.16 10.36 -0.89
CA GLY A 22 -13.05 9.25 0.09
C GLY A 22 -14.08 9.30 1.23
N PRO A 23 -14.45 8.16 1.86
CA PRO A 23 -15.27 8.16 3.06
C PRO A 23 -14.47 8.78 4.20
N GLY A 24 -15.18 9.43 5.13
CA GLY A 24 -14.65 10.32 6.16
C GLY A 24 -13.43 9.79 6.94
N GLY A 25 -12.65 10.74 7.43
CA GLY A 25 -11.39 10.61 8.18
C GLY A 25 -10.71 11.98 8.24
N THR A 26 -9.54 12.11 8.86
CA THR A 26 -8.81 13.39 8.83
C THR A 26 -8.18 13.60 7.45
N THR A 27 -8.46 14.75 6.83
CA THR A 27 -7.93 15.07 5.51
C THR A 27 -6.46 15.51 5.59
N LEU A 28 -5.56 14.81 4.88
CA LEU A 28 -4.19 15.29 4.63
C LEU A 28 -4.23 16.39 3.56
N SER A 29 -3.65 17.54 3.89
CA SER A 29 -3.31 18.57 2.92
C SER A 29 -2.31 18.05 1.88
N THR A 30 -2.18 18.76 0.75
CA THR A 30 -1.17 18.43 -0.28
C THR A 30 0.24 18.41 0.30
N GLN A 31 0.56 19.32 1.22
CA GLN A 31 1.86 19.38 1.85
C GLN A 31 2.10 18.19 2.79
N GLU A 32 1.10 17.78 3.57
CA GLU A 32 1.19 16.60 4.43
C GLU A 32 1.34 15.31 3.63
N ARG A 33 0.66 15.17 2.49
CA ARG A 33 0.83 14.02 1.60
C ARG A 33 2.25 13.91 1.06
N GLY A 34 2.80 15.03 0.56
CA GLY A 34 4.18 15.06 0.07
C GLY A 34 5.18 14.73 1.19
N ALA A 35 4.97 15.26 2.39
CA ALA A 35 5.83 14.98 3.53
C ALA A 35 5.73 13.52 4.01
N LEU A 36 4.53 12.93 4.01
CA LEU A 36 4.31 11.54 4.38
C LEU A 36 4.94 10.59 3.37
N LEU A 37 4.75 10.84 2.07
CA LEU A 37 5.39 10.06 1.01
C LEU A 37 6.92 10.08 1.14
N GLY A 38 7.51 11.28 1.28
CA GLY A 38 8.95 11.40 1.51
C GLY A 38 9.42 10.76 2.80
N ALA A 39 8.59 10.75 3.86
CA ALA A 39 8.90 10.07 5.11
C ALA A 39 8.91 8.54 4.97
N LEU A 40 7.91 7.97 4.29
CA LEU A 40 7.79 6.53 4.07
C LEU A 40 8.88 6.01 3.13
N GLU A 41 9.26 6.81 2.12
CA GLU A 41 10.39 6.54 1.24
C GLU A 41 11.70 6.46 2.05
N LYS A 42 12.01 7.48 2.86
CA LYS A 42 13.19 7.46 3.75
C LYS A 42 13.15 6.29 4.74
N ALA A 43 11.97 5.92 5.22
CA ALA A 43 11.76 4.77 6.10
C ALA A 43 11.97 3.41 5.41
N GLY A 44 12.18 3.38 4.09
CA GLY A 44 12.39 2.15 3.31
C GLY A 44 11.13 1.29 3.21
N LEU A 45 9.99 1.79 3.69
CA LEU A 45 8.73 1.03 3.67
C LEU A 45 8.12 0.95 2.27
N LEU A 46 8.53 1.83 1.36
CA LEU A 46 8.13 1.76 -0.05
C LEU A 46 8.87 0.67 -0.84
N GLU A 47 9.77 -0.08 -0.22
CA GLU A 47 10.51 -1.16 -0.89
C GLU A 47 9.91 -2.54 -0.58
N THR A 48 8.93 -2.62 0.33
CA THR A 48 8.43 -3.88 0.89
C THR A 48 6.90 -3.95 0.98
N GLY A 49 6.32 -5.13 0.75
CA GLY A 49 4.90 -5.43 0.96
C GLY A 49 3.92 -4.50 0.26
N ALA A 50 2.83 -4.16 0.96
CA ALA A 50 1.84 -3.17 0.51
C ALA A 50 2.42 -1.76 0.36
N GLY A 51 3.52 -1.47 1.07
CA GLY A 51 4.25 -0.22 1.08
C GLY A 51 4.85 0.13 -0.28
N ALA A 52 5.27 -0.88 -1.07
CA ALA A 52 5.66 -0.71 -2.47
C ALA A 52 4.58 -0.08 -3.35
N TYR A 53 3.34 -0.13 -2.90
CA TYR A 53 2.19 0.41 -3.60
C TYR A 53 1.56 1.61 -2.88
N ALA A 54 2.13 2.04 -1.75
CA ALA A 54 1.60 3.15 -0.95
C ALA A 54 1.59 4.47 -1.73
N ASN A 55 2.55 4.67 -2.64
CA ASN A 55 2.59 5.87 -3.50
C ASN A 55 1.32 6.00 -4.36
N PHE A 56 0.78 4.89 -4.88
CA PHE A 56 -0.47 4.90 -5.64
C PHE A 56 -1.68 5.26 -4.76
N VAL A 57 -1.64 4.79 -3.52
CA VAL A 57 -2.69 4.93 -2.53
C VAL A 57 -2.75 6.37 -2.04
N PHE A 58 -1.65 6.91 -1.51
CA PHE A 58 -1.58 8.28 -0.99
C PHE A 58 -1.84 9.36 -2.02
N ALA A 59 -1.56 9.06 -3.29
CA ALA A 59 -1.80 10.03 -4.33
C ALA A 59 -3.27 10.12 -4.79
N GLN A 60 -4.06 9.07 -4.50
CA GLN A 60 -5.52 9.06 -4.68
C GLN A 60 -6.27 9.35 -3.36
N LEU A 61 -5.60 9.31 -2.21
CA LEU A 61 -6.20 9.57 -0.90
C LEU A 61 -6.12 11.01 -0.41
N ARG A 62 -7.14 11.32 0.39
CA ARG A 62 -7.20 12.51 1.25
C ARG A 62 -7.48 12.14 2.70
N SER A 63 -8.30 11.13 3.02
CA SER A 63 -8.65 10.77 4.40
C SER A 63 -7.88 9.55 4.94
N TYR A 64 -7.39 9.63 6.17
CA TYR A 64 -6.85 8.46 6.89
C TYR A 64 -7.68 8.15 8.13
N GLY A 65 -7.66 6.89 8.54
CA GLY A 65 -8.27 6.39 9.77
C GLY A 65 -7.24 6.20 10.88
N THR A 66 -7.69 5.70 12.02
CA THR A 66 -6.80 5.38 13.14
C THR A 66 -6.87 3.89 13.44
N VAL A 67 -5.72 3.24 13.50
CA VAL A 67 -5.54 1.84 13.88
C VAL A 67 -5.13 1.81 15.33
N SER A 68 -5.94 1.18 16.18
CA SER A 68 -5.67 1.10 17.61
C SER A 68 -4.79 -0.12 17.91
N LEU A 69 -3.69 0.10 18.62
CA LEU A 69 -2.82 -0.97 19.09
C LEU A 69 -3.30 -1.40 20.47
N ALA A 70 -3.68 -2.66 20.63
CA ALA A 70 -3.95 -3.18 21.96
C ALA A 70 -2.65 -3.17 22.80
N GLY A 71 -2.52 -2.19 23.70
CA GLY A 71 -1.44 -2.12 24.69
C GLY A 71 -0.12 -1.45 24.27
N ALA A 72 -0.05 -0.73 23.14
CA ALA A 72 1.17 0.00 22.75
C ALA A 72 1.07 1.52 23.03
N THR A 73 2.21 2.20 23.14
CA THR A 73 2.30 3.67 23.24
C THR A 73 3.23 4.18 22.13
N PRO A 74 2.79 5.08 21.22
CA PRO A 74 1.46 5.66 21.14
C PRO A 74 0.38 4.62 20.81
N ALA A 75 -0.81 4.79 21.38
CA ALA A 75 -1.91 3.82 21.33
C ALA A 75 -2.52 3.60 19.94
N ALA A 76 -2.07 4.35 18.93
CA ALA A 76 -2.70 4.31 17.62
C ALA A 76 -1.78 4.77 16.47
N PHE A 77 -1.88 4.08 15.33
CA PHE A 77 -1.35 4.52 14.03
C PHE A 77 -2.42 5.31 13.27
N SER A 78 -2.05 6.39 12.60
CA SER A 78 -2.83 6.85 11.45
C SER A 78 -2.66 5.82 10.34
N ALA A 79 -3.72 5.33 9.70
CA ALA A 79 -3.58 4.32 8.65
C ALA A 79 -4.66 4.37 7.59
N THR A 80 -4.35 3.71 6.48
CA THR A 80 -5.21 3.61 5.32
C THR A 80 -5.13 2.21 4.74
N GLY A 81 -6.29 1.62 4.45
CA GLY A 81 -6.39 0.38 3.72
C GLY A 81 -6.18 0.57 2.22
N LEU A 82 -5.65 -0.43 1.55
CA LEU A 82 -5.52 -0.43 0.10
C LEU A 82 -5.88 -1.76 -0.52
N GLN A 83 -6.47 -1.68 -1.70
CA GLN A 83 -6.54 -2.79 -2.64
C GLN A 83 -6.12 -2.31 -4.02
N ILE A 84 -5.17 -3.00 -4.65
CA ILE A 84 -4.68 -2.64 -5.98
C ILE A 84 -4.77 -3.85 -6.87
N LYS A 85 -5.48 -3.71 -7.98
CA LYS A 85 -5.57 -4.74 -9.02
C LYS A 85 -4.90 -4.22 -10.27
N LEU A 86 -3.95 -4.99 -10.77
CA LEU A 86 -3.30 -4.77 -12.05
C LEU A 86 -3.78 -5.84 -13.01
N VAL A 87 -4.27 -5.42 -14.17
CA VAL A 87 -4.71 -6.30 -15.25
C VAL A 87 -3.87 -5.99 -16.48
N VAL A 88 -3.21 -6.99 -17.02
CA VAL A 88 -2.44 -6.92 -18.26
C VAL A 88 -3.20 -7.69 -19.33
N THR A 89 -3.92 -6.98 -20.19
CA THR A 89 -4.65 -7.61 -21.30
C THR A 89 -3.67 -8.11 -22.36
N GLY A 90 -3.91 -9.27 -22.97
CA GLY A 90 -3.00 -9.84 -23.97
C GLY A 90 -1.74 -10.51 -23.39
N ALA A 91 -1.56 -10.54 -22.07
CA ALA A 91 -0.55 -11.38 -21.41
C ALA A 91 -1.05 -12.82 -21.24
N PRO A 92 -0.16 -13.81 -21.06
CA PRO A 92 -0.53 -15.17 -20.67
C PRO A 92 -1.41 -15.18 -19.41
N ALA A 93 -2.39 -16.09 -19.36
CA ALA A 93 -3.42 -16.12 -18.32
C ALA A 93 -2.85 -16.19 -16.89
N ASP A 94 -1.70 -16.82 -16.71
CA ASP A 94 -1.09 -17.04 -15.39
C ASP A 94 -0.45 -15.77 -14.81
N ASP A 95 -0.15 -14.76 -15.64
CA ASP A 95 0.51 -13.50 -15.27
C ASP A 95 -0.34 -12.26 -15.59
N ASN A 96 -1.59 -12.46 -16.03
CA ASN A 96 -2.41 -11.36 -16.53
C ASN A 96 -3.04 -10.50 -15.43
N THR A 97 -3.10 -11.00 -14.19
CA THR A 97 -3.76 -10.29 -13.08
C THR A 97 -2.97 -10.42 -11.80
N PHE A 98 -2.81 -9.29 -11.12
CA PHE A 98 -2.21 -9.17 -9.80
C PHE A 98 -3.15 -8.37 -8.90
N VAL A 99 -3.35 -8.84 -7.68
CA VAL A 99 -4.13 -8.13 -6.66
C VAL A 99 -3.30 -8.04 -5.38
N ALA A 100 -2.97 -6.83 -4.95
CA ALA A 100 -2.45 -6.55 -3.63
C ALA A 100 -3.58 -6.04 -2.74
N SER A 101 -3.62 -6.45 -1.48
CA SER A 101 -4.52 -5.90 -0.47
C SER A 101 -3.78 -5.75 0.85
N GLY A 102 -3.98 -4.66 1.57
CA GLY A 102 -3.22 -4.41 2.78
C GLY A 102 -3.56 -3.08 3.43
N LEU A 103 -2.66 -2.62 4.29
CA LEU A 103 -2.72 -1.32 4.93
C LEU A 103 -1.32 -0.73 5.07
N VAL A 104 -1.30 0.60 5.11
CA VAL A 104 -0.11 1.36 5.49
C VAL A 104 -0.51 2.28 6.64
N GLY A 105 0.27 2.26 7.71
CA GLY A 105 0.07 3.09 8.89
C GLY A 105 1.33 3.85 9.29
N TRP A 106 1.17 4.99 9.94
CA TRP A 106 2.25 5.86 10.44
C TRP A 106 1.86 6.59 11.73
N THR A 107 2.85 7.07 12.47
CA THR A 107 2.71 7.97 13.62
C THR A 107 3.74 9.09 13.57
N GLY A 108 3.46 10.21 14.24
CA GLY A 108 4.44 11.28 14.42
C GLY A 108 4.91 11.92 13.12
N LEU A 109 4.02 12.13 12.15
CA LEU A 109 4.37 12.83 10.91
C LEU A 109 4.85 14.25 11.23
N ASN A 110 6.11 14.52 10.94
CA ASN A 110 6.70 15.84 11.00
C ASN A 110 6.83 16.40 9.57
N ILE A 111 5.97 17.35 9.24
CA ILE A 111 5.88 17.94 7.89
C ILE A 111 7.19 18.66 7.51
N GLY A 112 7.78 19.41 8.45
CA GLY A 112 8.97 20.23 8.20
C GLY A 112 10.24 19.43 7.91
N THR A 113 10.37 18.24 8.52
CA THR A 113 11.52 17.35 8.29
C THR A 113 11.21 16.15 7.40
N GLN A 114 9.95 15.98 7.00
CA GLN A 114 9.44 14.86 6.20
C GLN A 114 9.84 13.52 6.79
N THR A 115 9.40 13.27 8.02
CA THR A 115 9.68 12.05 8.76
C THR A 115 8.44 11.57 9.50
N VAL A 116 8.41 10.29 9.85
CA VAL A 116 7.46 9.69 10.78
C VAL A 116 8.23 9.11 11.96
N ASP A 117 7.59 8.99 13.13
CA ASP A 117 8.19 8.36 14.31
C ASP A 117 8.19 6.84 14.16
N GLN A 118 7.08 6.28 13.68
CA GLN A 118 6.93 4.88 13.35
C GLN A 118 6.07 4.73 12.11
N ALA A 119 6.22 3.62 11.39
CA ALA A 119 5.32 3.24 10.33
C ALA A 119 5.26 1.73 10.14
N VAL A 120 4.15 1.27 9.61
CA VAL A 120 3.85 -0.15 9.41
C VAL A 120 3.24 -0.33 8.02
N SER A 121 3.62 -1.40 7.34
CA SER A 121 3.00 -1.83 6.10
C SER A 121 2.77 -3.32 6.20
N VAL A 122 1.53 -3.76 6.00
CA VAL A 122 1.20 -5.17 5.88
C VAL A 122 0.29 -5.36 4.68
N GLY A 123 0.44 -6.49 3.99
CA GLY A 123 -0.42 -6.82 2.88
C GLY A 123 -0.30 -8.27 2.48
N PHE A 124 -1.13 -8.67 1.53
CA PHE A 124 -1.03 -9.94 0.88
C PHE A 124 -1.30 -9.80 -0.62
N PHE A 125 -0.83 -10.80 -1.36
CA PHE A 125 -0.80 -10.80 -2.80
C PHE A 125 -1.55 -12.00 -3.36
N ASN A 126 -2.38 -11.76 -4.37
CA ASN A 126 -3.04 -12.79 -5.15
C ASN A 126 -2.69 -12.59 -6.63
N HIS A 127 -2.43 -13.68 -7.34
CA HIS A 127 -2.03 -13.67 -8.74
C HIS A 127 -2.87 -14.65 -9.54
N GLY A 128 -2.92 -14.44 -10.86
CA GLY A 128 -3.48 -15.40 -11.81
C GLY A 128 -4.86 -15.04 -12.33
N ALA A 129 -5.30 -15.80 -13.33
CA ALA A 129 -6.58 -15.59 -14.00
C ALA A 129 -7.75 -15.65 -13.00
N GLY A 130 -8.57 -14.59 -12.99
CA GLY A 130 -9.73 -14.49 -12.10
C GLY A 130 -9.41 -13.96 -10.69
N ALA A 131 -8.16 -13.60 -10.39
CA ALA A 131 -7.83 -12.88 -9.17
C ALA A 131 -8.66 -11.59 -9.09
N ASP A 132 -9.34 -11.40 -7.96
CA ASP A 132 -10.18 -10.22 -7.73
C ASP A 132 -9.97 -9.67 -6.32
N PHE A 133 -10.53 -8.47 -6.10
CA PHE A 133 -10.48 -7.83 -4.80
C PHE A 133 -11.20 -8.68 -3.75
N PRO A 134 -10.51 -9.19 -2.74
CA PRO A 134 -11.17 -9.93 -1.68
C PRO A 134 -12.05 -8.99 -0.85
N THR A 135 -13.25 -9.45 -0.50
CA THR A 135 -14.06 -8.84 0.56
C THR A 135 -13.57 -9.27 1.94
N SER A 136 -13.03 -10.48 2.03
CA SER A 136 -12.42 -11.07 3.22
C SER A 136 -11.31 -12.03 2.81
N ALA A 137 -10.23 -12.11 3.57
CA ALA A 137 -9.12 -13.02 3.32
C ALA A 137 -8.26 -13.16 4.58
N THR A 138 -7.56 -14.29 4.70
CA THR A 138 -6.50 -14.48 5.68
C THR A 138 -5.25 -14.89 4.95
N ALA A 139 -4.12 -14.27 5.29
CA ALA A 139 -2.82 -14.52 4.68
C ALA A 139 -1.77 -14.69 5.77
N SER A 140 -1.01 -15.79 5.69
CA SER A 140 0.18 -15.98 6.51
C SER A 140 1.30 -15.06 6.02
N ILE A 141 1.90 -14.32 6.94
CA ILE A 141 3.03 -13.42 6.67
C ILE A 141 4.32 -14.23 6.74
N GLY A 142 5.25 -13.96 5.81
CA GLY A 142 6.60 -14.56 5.78
C GLY A 142 6.68 -15.93 5.10
N SER A 143 5.74 -16.84 5.37
CA SER A 143 5.70 -18.18 4.76
C SER A 143 4.63 -18.36 3.69
N GLY A 144 3.79 -17.34 3.47
CA GLY A 144 2.64 -17.39 2.57
C GLY A 144 2.69 -16.29 1.52
N ASN A 145 1.52 -15.82 1.14
CA ASN A 145 1.36 -14.68 0.22
C ASN A 145 1.28 -13.32 0.95
N GLY A 146 1.49 -13.30 2.27
CA GLY A 146 1.51 -12.10 3.10
C GLY A 146 2.92 -11.55 3.32
N ASP A 147 3.00 -10.23 3.44
CA ASP A 147 4.22 -9.48 3.75
C ASP A 147 3.93 -8.43 4.84
N GLY A 148 4.93 -8.09 5.62
CA GLY A 148 4.85 -7.16 6.74
C GLY A 148 6.18 -6.46 6.98
N SER A 149 6.11 -5.16 7.29
CA SER A 149 7.28 -4.34 7.58
C SER A 149 6.94 -3.30 8.64
N PHE A 150 7.92 -2.96 9.47
CA PHE A 150 7.78 -1.97 10.54
C PHE A 150 9.01 -1.08 10.62
N TYR A 151 8.82 0.21 10.84
CA TYR A 151 9.87 1.21 10.99
C TYR A 151 9.79 1.92 12.33
N ILE A 152 10.95 2.14 12.96
CA ILE A 152 11.12 2.95 14.18
C ILE A 152 12.20 4.00 13.94
N ARG A 153 11.82 5.28 13.98
CA ARG A 153 12.73 6.41 13.75
C ARG A 153 13.82 6.52 14.82
N ALA A 154 13.47 6.35 16.09
CA ALA A 154 14.39 6.54 17.22
C ALA A 154 15.68 5.71 17.10
N THR A 155 15.59 4.53 16.49
CA THR A 155 16.71 3.61 16.24
C THR A 155 17.02 3.46 14.76
N ASN A 156 16.40 4.29 13.91
CA ASN A 156 16.40 4.20 12.45
C ASN A 156 16.30 2.76 11.94
N SER A 157 15.41 1.97 12.56
CA SER A 157 15.35 0.52 12.34
C SER A 157 14.17 0.15 11.46
N THR A 158 14.42 -0.71 10.47
CA THR A 158 13.38 -1.35 9.66
C THR A 158 13.40 -2.83 9.97
N TYR A 159 12.22 -3.38 10.23
CA TYR A 159 11.96 -4.75 10.59
C TYR A 159 11.11 -5.40 9.51
N ILE A 160 11.53 -6.55 9.01
CA ILE A 160 10.80 -7.33 8.00
C ILE A 160 10.19 -8.54 8.68
N ALA A 161 8.90 -8.74 8.46
CA ALA A 161 8.14 -9.81 9.06
C ALA A 161 8.63 -11.18 8.57
N THR A 162 8.85 -12.08 9.52
CA THR A 162 9.32 -13.45 9.27
C THR A 162 8.20 -14.48 9.46
N ASP A 163 7.23 -14.17 10.32
CA ASP A 163 6.02 -14.95 10.53
C ASP A 163 4.88 -14.04 10.99
N GLY A 164 3.64 -14.52 10.90
CA GLY A 164 2.47 -13.80 11.37
C GLY A 164 1.24 -14.05 10.51
N GLU A 165 0.25 -13.20 10.70
CA GLU A 165 -1.01 -13.26 9.97
C GLU A 165 -1.57 -11.87 9.73
N LEU A 166 -2.13 -11.67 8.53
CA LEU A 166 -3.03 -10.58 8.21
C LEU A 166 -4.39 -11.16 7.85
N THR A 167 -5.42 -10.74 8.56
CA THR A 167 -6.81 -11.11 8.31
C THR A 167 -7.60 -9.86 7.94
N LEU A 168 -8.16 -9.85 6.73
CA LEU A 168 -9.18 -8.92 6.26
C LEU A 168 -10.55 -9.53 6.53
N THR A 169 -11.31 -8.97 7.47
CA THR A 169 -12.64 -9.46 7.82
C THR A 169 -13.72 -8.87 6.92
N SER A 170 -13.58 -7.61 6.53
CA SER A 170 -14.49 -6.98 5.58
C SER A 170 -13.81 -5.92 4.73
N ALA A 171 -14.31 -5.72 3.51
CA ALA A 171 -13.91 -4.65 2.62
C ALA A 171 -15.11 -4.21 1.79
N SER A 172 -15.50 -2.93 1.93
CA SER A 172 -16.69 -2.37 1.29
C SER A 172 -16.33 -1.09 0.56
N PHE A 173 -16.66 -1.00 -0.73
CA PHE A 173 -16.29 0.11 -1.59
C PHE A 173 -17.49 0.61 -2.38
N GLY A 174 -17.54 1.92 -2.59
CA GLY A 174 -18.58 2.55 -3.40
C GLY A 174 -18.39 2.34 -4.91
N GLY A 175 -19.16 3.08 -5.70
CA GLY A 175 -19.00 3.11 -7.16
C GLY A 175 -17.59 3.55 -7.58
N SER A 176 -17.08 2.99 -8.68
CA SER A 176 -15.78 3.39 -9.21
C SER A 176 -15.88 4.64 -10.10
N SER A 177 -14.82 5.44 -10.11
CA SER A 177 -14.60 6.58 -11.00
C SER A 177 -13.25 6.44 -11.70
N SER A 178 -13.00 7.24 -12.74
CA SER A 178 -11.67 7.27 -13.36
C SER A 178 -10.69 7.98 -12.43
N CYS A 179 -9.48 7.44 -12.30
CA CYS A 179 -8.43 8.11 -11.52
C CYS A 179 -8.14 9.49 -12.12
N ARG A 180 -7.97 10.50 -11.25
CA ARG A 180 -7.57 11.85 -11.69
C ARG A 180 -6.05 11.91 -11.81
N ASP A 181 -5.59 12.73 -12.76
CA ASP A 181 -4.18 13.14 -12.89
C ASP A 181 -3.19 11.98 -13.02
N VAL A 182 -3.61 10.86 -13.62
CA VAL A 182 -2.67 9.79 -13.97
C VAL A 182 -1.94 10.21 -15.23
N PRO A 183 -0.59 10.34 -15.20
CA PRO A 183 0.19 10.76 -16.35
C PRO A 183 0.02 9.76 -17.49
N THR A 184 -0.27 10.23 -18.70
CA THR A 184 -0.21 9.37 -19.88
C THR A 184 1.22 8.88 -20.06
N VAL A 185 1.42 7.56 -19.95
CA VAL A 185 2.69 6.94 -20.32
C VAL A 185 2.67 6.78 -21.84
N PRO A 186 3.59 7.44 -22.58
CA PRO A 186 3.61 7.35 -24.03
C PRO A 186 3.64 5.90 -24.49
N ASN A 187 2.81 5.58 -25.48
CA ASN A 187 2.69 4.25 -26.11
C ASN A 187 2.14 3.13 -25.24
N ILE A 188 1.71 3.38 -23.99
CA ILE A 188 1.03 2.39 -23.14
C ILE A 188 -0.41 2.84 -22.90
N PRO A 189 -1.41 2.35 -23.67
CA PRO A 189 -2.80 2.59 -23.35
C PRO A 189 -3.13 1.86 -22.05
N TYR A 190 -3.55 2.62 -21.05
CA TYR A 190 -4.01 2.08 -19.79
C TYR A 190 -5.29 2.78 -19.33
N THR A 191 -6.08 2.08 -18.52
CA THR A 191 -7.21 2.67 -17.80
C THR A 191 -6.97 2.55 -16.31
N CYS A 192 -7.22 3.63 -15.58
CA CYS A 192 -7.16 3.65 -14.12
C CYS A 192 -8.55 3.94 -13.56
N ARG A 193 -9.03 3.05 -12.68
CA ARG A 193 -10.28 3.19 -11.95
C ARG A 193 -10.01 3.22 -10.46
N VAL A 194 -10.65 4.14 -9.75
CA VAL A 194 -10.54 4.28 -8.31
C VAL A 194 -11.92 4.17 -7.66
N SER A 195 -11.98 3.49 -6.52
CA SER A 195 -13.10 3.53 -5.60
C SER A 195 -12.57 3.71 -4.19
N THR A 196 -13.41 4.24 -3.33
CA THR A 196 -13.09 4.49 -1.93
C THR A 196 -14.10 3.77 -1.05
N GLY A 197 -13.65 3.39 0.13
CA GLY A 197 -14.42 2.49 0.98
C GLY A 197 -13.83 2.35 2.36
N THR A 198 -14.17 1.26 3.03
CA THR A 198 -13.61 0.88 4.31
C THR A 198 -13.06 -0.54 4.25
N MET A 199 -12.03 -0.79 5.05
CA MET A 199 -11.46 -2.12 5.27
C MET A 199 -11.36 -2.37 6.77
N GLN A 200 -11.72 -3.57 7.18
CA GLN A 200 -11.66 -4.03 8.56
C GLN A 200 -10.90 -5.34 8.67
N GLY A 201 -10.19 -5.52 9.77
CA GLY A 201 -9.41 -6.72 9.98
C GLY A 201 -8.46 -6.64 11.15
N SER A 202 -7.47 -7.52 11.13
CA SER A 202 -6.41 -7.57 12.12
C SER A 202 -5.10 -8.08 11.55
N PHE A 203 -3.99 -7.73 12.18
CA PHE A 203 -2.69 -8.33 11.89
C PHE A 203 -1.82 -8.43 13.14
N SER A 204 -0.90 -9.38 13.12
CA SER A 204 0.24 -9.47 14.02
C SER A 204 1.37 -10.19 13.31
N PHE A 205 2.61 -9.85 13.63
CA PHE A 205 3.77 -10.53 13.05
C PHE A 205 4.99 -10.43 13.96
N ASN A 206 5.88 -11.41 13.86
CA ASN A 206 7.26 -11.27 14.32
C ASN A 206 8.12 -10.85 13.13
N ALA A 207 9.13 -10.04 13.42
CA ALA A 207 10.01 -9.47 12.42
C ALA A 207 11.46 -9.48 12.88
N THR A 208 12.37 -9.54 11.90
CA THR A 208 13.81 -9.42 12.12
C THR A 208 14.27 -8.05 11.60
N ARG A 209 15.19 -7.43 12.33
CA ARG A 209 15.76 -6.13 11.94
C ARG A 209 16.62 -6.31 10.68
N GLU A 210 16.26 -5.63 9.61
CA GLU A 210 17.04 -5.57 8.37
C GLU A 210 18.10 -4.46 8.42
N ARG A 211 17.74 -3.30 9.00
CA ARG A 211 18.66 -2.15 9.15
C ARG A 211 18.45 -1.43 10.47
N GLY A 212 19.42 -0.61 10.88
CA GLY A 212 19.37 0.23 12.08
C GLY A 212 19.96 -0.41 13.34
N THR A 213 19.71 0.23 14.49
CA THR A 213 20.38 -0.08 15.77
C THR A 213 19.45 -0.57 16.89
N GLY A 214 18.16 -0.77 16.60
CA GLY A 214 17.16 -1.21 17.58
C GLY A 214 17.36 -2.66 18.04
N ALA A 215 16.38 -3.31 18.67
CA ALA A 215 16.47 -4.74 18.97
C ALA A 215 16.65 -5.58 17.69
N ALA A 216 17.26 -6.77 17.77
CA ALA A 216 17.46 -7.65 16.61
C ALA A 216 16.14 -8.22 16.07
N THR A 217 15.16 -8.41 16.96
CA THR A 217 13.81 -8.85 16.64
C THR A 217 12.79 -7.81 17.10
N PHE A 218 11.61 -7.86 16.50
CA PHE A 218 10.47 -7.04 16.85
C PHE A 218 9.20 -7.86 16.74
N SER A 219 8.26 -7.67 17.67
CA SER A 219 6.95 -8.29 17.61
C SER A 219 5.90 -7.20 17.49
N GLN A 220 5.18 -7.20 16.38
CA GLN A 220 3.99 -6.40 16.22
C GLN A 220 2.83 -7.10 16.94
N PRO A 221 2.30 -6.52 18.03
CA PRO A 221 1.17 -7.12 18.74
C PRO A 221 -0.07 -7.19 17.84
N LEU A 222 -1.04 -8.01 18.24
CA LEU A 222 -2.34 -8.06 17.57
C LEU A 222 -2.94 -6.66 17.47
N THR A 223 -3.15 -6.25 16.24
CA THR A 223 -3.58 -4.92 15.86
C THR A 223 -4.84 -5.06 15.03
N THR A 224 -5.94 -4.48 15.50
CA THR A 224 -7.20 -4.44 14.74
C THR A 224 -7.32 -3.11 14.01
N PHE A 225 -7.91 -3.15 12.81
CA PHE A 225 -8.13 -1.96 12.01
C PHE A 225 -9.57 -1.90 11.52
N ASP A 226 -10.10 -0.68 11.50
CA ASP A 226 -11.30 -0.26 10.78
C ASP A 226 -10.98 1.11 10.19
N VAL A 227 -10.62 1.12 8.90
CA VAL A 227 -9.98 2.30 8.29
C VAL A 227 -10.61 2.64 6.94
N PRO A 228 -10.60 3.94 6.58
CA PRO A 228 -10.78 4.35 5.19
C PRO A 228 -9.80 3.61 4.30
N ALA A 229 -10.29 3.20 3.14
CA ALA A 229 -9.55 2.41 2.18
C ALA A 229 -9.74 2.91 0.75
N VAL A 230 -8.75 2.64 -0.08
CA VAL A 230 -8.80 2.90 -1.52
C VAL A 230 -8.59 1.64 -2.31
N ARG A 231 -9.41 1.49 -3.35
CA ARG A 231 -9.35 0.42 -4.33
C ARG A 231 -8.96 1.02 -5.68
N ILE A 232 -7.87 0.55 -6.27
CA ILE A 232 -7.40 0.99 -7.57
C ILE A 232 -7.34 -0.20 -8.51
N THR A 233 -7.96 -0.08 -9.67
CA THR A 233 -7.75 -1.00 -10.80
C THR A 233 -6.99 -0.29 -11.89
N LEU A 234 -5.83 -0.84 -12.26
CA LEU A 234 -5.06 -0.44 -13.43
C LEU A 234 -5.13 -1.55 -14.46
N THR A 235 -5.59 -1.21 -15.66
CA THR A 235 -5.59 -2.14 -16.80
C THR A 235 -4.66 -1.58 -17.87
N ALA A 236 -3.73 -2.37 -18.37
CA ALA A 236 -2.81 -2.02 -19.45
C ALA A 236 -2.70 -3.15 -20.48
N ASP A 237 -2.32 -2.84 -21.72
CA ASP A 237 -2.23 -3.84 -22.80
C ASP A 237 -0.81 -4.37 -22.99
N ALA A 238 -0.61 -5.68 -22.95
CA ALA A 238 0.66 -6.38 -23.17
C ALA A 238 1.38 -5.97 -24.47
N SER A 239 0.63 -5.71 -25.54
CA SER A 239 1.17 -5.31 -26.86
C SER A 239 1.92 -3.97 -26.81
N SER A 240 1.57 -3.10 -25.87
CA SER A 240 2.24 -1.82 -25.68
C SER A 240 3.60 -1.91 -24.98
N PHE A 241 3.88 -3.00 -24.29
CA PHE A 241 5.17 -3.21 -23.60
C PHE A 241 6.26 -3.73 -24.54
N ALA A 242 5.90 -4.31 -25.69
CA ALA A 242 6.86 -4.72 -26.71
C ALA A 242 7.54 -3.51 -27.38
N ALA A 243 6.82 -2.39 -27.54
CA ALA A 243 7.34 -1.15 -28.11
C ALA A 243 8.35 -0.43 -27.19
N VAL A 244 8.16 -0.54 -25.86
CA VAL A 244 9.05 0.11 -24.87
C VAL A 244 10.33 -0.69 -24.63
N ALA A 245 10.30 -2.01 -24.83
CA ALA A 245 11.49 -2.86 -24.66
C ALA A 245 12.43 -2.89 -25.88
N ALA A 246 12.04 -2.26 -27.00
CA ALA A 246 12.84 -2.12 -28.21
C ALA A 246 13.64 -0.79 -28.25
N HIS A 247 13.51 0.01 -27.21
CA HIS A 247 14.24 1.26 -26.96
C HIS A 247 14.97 1.18 -25.62
#